data_AF-A0AAU9LZW8-F1
#
_entry.id   AF-A0AAU9LZW8-F1
#
_cell.length_a   1.000
_cell.length_b   1.000
_cell.length_c   1.000
_cell.angle_alpha   90.00
_cell.angle_beta   90.00
_cell.angle_gamma   90.00
#
_symmetry.space_group_name_H-M   'P 1'
#
loop_
_entity.id
_entity.type
_entity.pdbx_description
1 polymer ?
#
loop_
_entity_poly.entity_id
_entity_poly.type
_entity_poly.pdbx_seq_one_letter_code
_entity_poly.pdbx_strand_id
1 'polypeptide(L)'
;MKDIVKPNVLGVIQLADQIIKEADFACSFKQECADIKTKTENLVPILREVARVSNDPYERPTRLIIDNAEQVLHKTLQLVFKCQANQFLRLFSIIPAKAIAKSSQQIGYIIGDVLWLLCFMNHYVDQERRDEFFWFPPIAANQPQRCLIWENILLLSYGNLDCRANAAATLLAMVHDNERYIRLIMEEGGVQPLLKLAKEDRMKGQESAIRVIRLVNGDPETP
;
A
#
# COMPACT_ATOMS: atom_id res chain seq x y z
N MET A 1 10.43 -12.83 -11.10
CA MET A 1 8.99 -12.63 -10.84
C MET A 1 8.62 -11.15 -11.02
N LYS A 2 8.92 -10.54 -12.18
CA LYS A 2 8.71 -9.08 -12.39
C LYS A 2 7.30 -8.72 -12.91
N ASP A 3 6.46 -9.71 -13.19
CA ASP A 3 5.21 -9.52 -13.95
C ASP A 3 3.93 -9.87 -13.18
N ILE A 4 3.94 -9.98 -11.85
CA ILE A 4 2.73 -10.35 -11.07
C ILE A 4 1.91 -9.11 -10.70
N VAL A 5 2.57 -7.97 -10.46
CA VAL A 5 1.89 -6.75 -9.98
C VAL A 5 0.99 -6.13 -11.05
N LYS A 6 1.49 -5.98 -12.29
CA LYS A 6 0.70 -5.44 -13.41
C LYS A 6 -0.62 -6.20 -13.69
N PRO A 7 -0.62 -7.54 -13.85
CA PRO A 7 -1.86 -8.28 -14.05
C PRO A 7 -2.77 -8.21 -12.83
N ASN A 8 -2.23 -8.14 -11.60
CA ASN A 8 -3.04 -7.95 -10.40
C ASN A 8 -3.75 -6.58 -10.42
N VAL A 9 -3.05 -5.48 -10.75
CA VAL A 9 -3.66 -4.15 -10.87
C VAL A 9 -4.76 -4.13 -11.94
N LEU A 10 -4.54 -4.79 -13.08
CA LEU A 10 -5.58 -4.93 -14.12
C LEU A 10 -6.80 -5.72 -13.61
N GLY A 11 -6.60 -6.78 -12.84
CA GLY A 11 -7.69 -7.52 -12.19
C GLY A 11 -8.50 -6.65 -11.23
N VAL A 12 -7.83 -5.81 -10.43
CA VAL A 12 -8.49 -4.85 -9.52
C VAL A 12 -9.30 -3.80 -10.31
N ILE A 13 -8.78 -3.29 -11.43
CA ILE A 13 -9.51 -2.38 -12.32
C ILE A 13 -10.77 -3.06 -12.87
N GLN A 14 -10.67 -4.32 -13.32
CA GLN A 14 -11.82 -5.07 -13.83
C GLN A 14 -12.90 -5.27 -12.75
N LEU A 15 -12.51 -5.57 -11.51
CA LEU A 15 -13.45 -5.67 -10.39
C LEU A 15 -14.14 -4.32 -10.11
N ALA A 16 -13.39 -3.22 -10.16
CA ALA A 16 -13.93 -1.87 -9.98
C ALA A 16 -14.94 -1.52 -11.07
N ASP A 17 -14.60 -1.75 -12.36
CA ASP A 17 -15.49 -1.51 -13.49
C ASP A 17 -16.77 -2.39 -13.40
N GLN A 18 -16.65 -3.64 -12.93
CA GLN A 18 -17.81 -4.48 -12.65
C GLN A 18 -18.70 -3.90 -11.55
N ILE A 19 -18.15 -3.48 -10.41
CA ILE A 19 -18.94 -2.86 -9.33
C ILE A 19 -19.71 -1.64 -9.83
N ILE A 20 -19.07 -0.78 -10.63
CA ILE A 20 -19.70 0.43 -11.19
C ILE A 20 -20.92 0.06 -12.04
N LYS A 21 -20.76 -0.92 -12.94
CA LYS A 21 -21.84 -1.41 -13.80
C LYS A 21 -22.96 -2.07 -12.99
N GLU A 22 -22.59 -2.94 -12.06
CA GLU A 22 -23.53 -3.77 -11.30
C GLU A 22 -24.31 -2.96 -10.25
N ALA A 23 -23.77 -1.83 -9.80
CA ALA A 23 -24.46 -0.94 -8.86
C ALA A 23 -25.72 -0.27 -9.45
N ASP A 24 -25.77 -0.04 -10.77
CA ASP A 24 -26.93 0.59 -11.43
C ASP A 24 -28.18 -0.31 -11.43
N PHE A 25 -28.00 -1.62 -11.33
CA PHE A 25 -29.08 -2.59 -11.30
C PHE A 25 -29.63 -2.84 -9.88
N ALA A 26 -29.15 -2.11 -8.87
CA ALA A 26 -29.57 -2.30 -7.49
C ALA A 26 -31.08 -2.02 -7.30
N CYS A 27 -31.80 -3.04 -6.83
CA CYS A 27 -33.22 -2.98 -6.54
C CYS A 27 -33.52 -2.68 -5.05
N SER A 28 -32.49 -2.80 -4.19
CA SER A 28 -32.51 -2.49 -2.75
C SER A 28 -31.26 -1.71 -2.37
N PHE A 29 -31.32 -0.93 -1.27
CA PHE A 29 -30.20 -0.08 -0.81
C PHE A 29 -29.60 0.81 -1.91
N LYS A 30 -30.49 1.44 -2.70
CA LYS A 30 -30.11 2.18 -3.92
C LYS A 30 -29.15 3.33 -3.62
N GLN A 31 -29.36 4.04 -2.53
CA GLN A 31 -28.52 5.18 -2.14
C GLN A 31 -27.13 4.71 -1.74
N GLU A 32 -27.03 3.62 -0.98
CA GLU A 32 -25.76 3.05 -0.55
C GLU A 32 -24.99 2.41 -1.72
N CYS A 33 -25.69 1.78 -2.67
CA CYS A 33 -25.08 1.28 -3.90
C CYS A 33 -24.58 2.43 -4.79
N ALA A 34 -25.32 3.55 -4.85
CA ALA A 34 -24.88 4.75 -5.56
C ALA A 34 -23.61 5.37 -4.92
N ASP A 35 -23.52 5.40 -3.58
CA ASP A 35 -22.30 5.85 -2.89
C ASP A 35 -21.10 4.93 -3.16
N ILE A 36 -21.31 3.60 -3.12
CA ILE A 36 -20.29 2.61 -3.53
C ILE A 36 -19.83 2.86 -4.97
N LYS A 37 -20.77 3.09 -5.88
CA LYS A 37 -20.48 3.39 -7.29
C LYS A 37 -19.59 4.63 -7.41
N THR A 38 -20.01 5.76 -6.86
CA THR A 38 -19.27 7.03 -6.91
C THR A 38 -17.85 6.89 -6.38
N LYS A 39 -17.67 6.20 -5.24
CA LYS A 39 -16.32 5.98 -4.68
C LYS A 39 -15.49 5.06 -5.58
N THR A 40 -16.09 4.04 -6.15
CA THR A 40 -15.39 3.12 -7.07
C THR A 40 -15.00 3.83 -8.36
N GLU A 41 -15.85 4.72 -8.89
CA GLU A 41 -15.52 5.58 -10.04
C GLU A 41 -14.30 6.47 -9.77
N ASN A 42 -14.17 7.00 -8.54
CA ASN A 42 -12.99 7.76 -8.13
C ASN A 42 -11.72 6.90 -7.99
N LEU A 43 -11.85 5.61 -7.66
CA LEU A 43 -10.71 4.68 -7.50
C LEU A 43 -10.08 4.28 -8.85
N VAL A 44 -10.91 4.04 -9.86
CA VAL A 44 -10.48 3.57 -11.18
C VAL A 44 -9.37 4.42 -11.84
N PRO A 45 -9.45 5.76 -11.94
CA PRO A 45 -8.38 6.55 -12.56
C PRO A 45 -7.06 6.43 -11.80
N ILE A 46 -7.11 6.32 -10.47
CA ILE A 46 -5.90 6.18 -9.63
C ILE A 46 -5.23 4.83 -9.90
N LEU A 47 -6.01 3.74 -9.99
CA LEU A 47 -5.48 2.41 -10.35
C LEU A 47 -4.86 2.39 -11.75
N ARG A 48 -5.45 3.10 -12.71
CA ARG A 48 -4.89 3.21 -14.07
C ARG A 48 -3.56 3.96 -14.07
N GLU A 49 -3.43 5.01 -13.26
CA GLU A 49 -2.15 5.70 -13.09
C GLU A 49 -1.10 4.80 -12.43
N VAL A 50 -1.46 4.03 -11.40
CA VAL A 50 -0.55 3.04 -10.78
C VAL A 50 -0.09 2.00 -11.82
N ALA A 51 -1.02 1.48 -12.65
CA ALA A 51 -0.67 0.54 -13.72
C ALA A 51 0.32 1.16 -14.71
N ARG A 52 0.14 2.44 -15.06
CA ARG A 52 1.01 3.19 -15.99
C ARG A 52 2.41 3.44 -15.43
N VAL A 53 2.49 3.84 -14.16
CA VAL A 53 3.76 4.17 -13.49
C VAL A 53 4.56 2.93 -13.09
N SER A 54 3.95 1.74 -13.07
CA SER A 54 4.59 0.50 -12.63
C SER A 54 5.76 0.04 -13.53
N ASN A 55 6.93 0.65 -13.35
CA ASN A 55 8.24 0.01 -13.54
C ASN A 55 8.75 -0.32 -12.14
N ASP A 56 8.09 -1.32 -11.53
CA ASP A 56 8.05 -1.63 -10.11
C ASP A 56 9.39 -1.44 -9.36
N PRO A 57 9.59 -0.31 -8.65
CA PRO A 57 10.78 -0.08 -7.86
C PRO A 57 10.73 -0.87 -6.54
N TYR A 58 9.54 -1.26 -6.07
CA TYR A 58 9.38 -1.91 -4.77
C TYR A 58 8.07 -2.72 -4.67
N GLU A 59 8.20 -4.02 -4.95
CA GLU A 59 7.07 -4.94 -5.12
C GLU A 59 6.24 -5.14 -3.84
N ARG A 60 6.85 -5.07 -2.65
CA ARG A 60 6.20 -5.45 -1.38
C ARG A 60 5.03 -4.54 -0.95
N PRO A 61 5.20 -3.22 -0.76
CA PRO A 61 4.08 -2.35 -0.41
C PRO A 61 3.02 -2.33 -1.51
N THR A 62 3.47 -2.35 -2.77
CA THR A 62 2.62 -2.40 -3.95
C THR A 62 1.69 -3.60 -3.90
N ARG A 63 2.26 -4.81 -3.74
CA ARG A 63 1.50 -6.05 -3.68
C ARG A 63 0.52 -6.05 -2.51
N LEU A 64 0.95 -5.64 -1.32
CA LEU A 64 0.08 -5.63 -0.15
C LEU A 64 -1.14 -4.71 -0.34
N ILE A 65 -0.94 -3.51 -0.90
CA ILE A 65 -2.02 -2.55 -1.14
C ILE A 65 -2.97 -3.06 -2.23
N ILE A 66 -2.43 -3.60 -3.34
CA ILE A 66 -3.23 -4.12 -4.44
C ILE A 66 -4.00 -5.39 -4.03
N ASP A 67 -3.38 -6.31 -3.28
CA ASP A 67 -4.05 -7.51 -2.77
C ASP A 67 -5.18 -7.15 -1.77
N ASN A 68 -4.98 -6.12 -0.93
CA ASN A 68 -6.03 -5.59 -0.05
C ASN A 68 -7.19 -4.97 -0.86
N ALA A 69 -6.86 -4.18 -1.89
CA ALA A 69 -7.85 -3.59 -2.79
C ALA A 69 -8.70 -4.67 -3.48
N GLU A 70 -8.06 -5.70 -4.02
CA GLU A 70 -8.72 -6.83 -4.67
C GLU A 70 -9.73 -7.51 -3.74
N GLN A 71 -9.32 -7.85 -2.52
CA GLN A 71 -10.17 -8.54 -1.54
C GLN A 71 -11.41 -7.72 -1.17
N VAL A 72 -11.27 -6.42 -0.99
CA VAL A 72 -12.39 -5.56 -0.61
C VAL A 72 -13.32 -5.31 -1.79
N LEU A 73 -12.79 -5.09 -3.00
CA LEU A 73 -13.62 -4.94 -4.19
C LEU A 73 -14.38 -6.24 -4.47
N HIS A 74 -13.74 -7.41 -4.34
CA HIS A 74 -14.40 -8.70 -4.50
C HIS A 74 -15.57 -8.87 -3.51
N LYS A 75 -15.35 -8.58 -2.22
CA LYS A 75 -16.41 -8.61 -1.20
C LYS A 75 -17.53 -7.60 -1.47
N THR A 76 -17.17 -6.41 -1.95
CA THR A 76 -18.13 -5.36 -2.30
C THR A 76 -18.98 -5.78 -3.50
N LEU A 77 -18.39 -6.36 -4.53
CA LEU A 77 -19.11 -6.86 -5.71
C LEU A 77 -20.13 -7.94 -5.32
N GLN A 78 -19.75 -8.89 -4.45
CA GLN A 78 -20.68 -9.88 -3.92
C GLN A 78 -21.87 -9.25 -3.17
N LEU A 79 -21.65 -8.15 -2.46
CA LEU A 79 -22.72 -7.41 -1.78
C LEU A 79 -23.61 -6.66 -2.77
N VAL A 80 -23.03 -6.01 -3.79
CA VAL A 80 -23.77 -5.31 -4.84
C VAL A 80 -24.67 -6.27 -5.60
N PHE A 81 -24.20 -7.47 -5.97
CA PHE A 81 -25.05 -8.50 -6.57
C PHE A 81 -26.24 -8.90 -5.69
N LYS A 82 -26.05 -8.97 -4.37
CA LYS A 82 -27.17 -9.24 -3.45
C LYS A 82 -28.19 -8.10 -3.44
N CYS A 83 -27.79 -6.86 -3.68
CA CYS A 83 -28.69 -5.71 -3.76
C CYS A 83 -29.56 -5.70 -5.03
N GLN A 84 -29.15 -6.42 -6.08
CA GLN A 84 -29.90 -6.60 -7.33
C GLN A 84 -31.01 -7.66 -7.22
N ALA A 85 -30.95 -8.55 -6.22
CA ALA A 85 -31.90 -9.64 -6.06
C ALA A 85 -33.35 -9.09 -6.00
N ASN A 86 -34.16 -9.49 -6.99
CA ASN A 86 -35.57 -9.11 -7.10
C ASN A 86 -36.38 -9.54 -5.87
N GLN A 87 -37.59 -8.98 -5.72
CA GLN A 87 -38.49 -9.23 -4.59
C GLN A 87 -38.72 -10.72 -4.27
N PHE A 88 -38.63 -11.61 -5.27
CA PHE A 88 -38.74 -13.06 -5.11
C PHE A 88 -37.49 -13.75 -4.51
N LEU A 89 -36.30 -13.18 -4.67
CA LEU A 89 -35.04 -13.69 -4.12
C LEU A 89 -34.71 -13.06 -2.74
N ARG A 90 -35.47 -12.05 -2.29
CA ARG A 90 -35.31 -11.43 -0.96
C ARG A 90 -35.54 -12.40 0.20
N LEU A 91 -36.23 -13.52 -0.02
CA LEU A 91 -36.44 -14.54 1.01
C LEU A 91 -35.15 -15.25 1.44
N PHE A 92 -34.05 -15.12 0.67
CA PHE A 92 -32.80 -15.85 0.91
C PHE A 92 -31.57 -14.95 1.18
N SER A 93 -31.72 -13.62 1.15
CA SER A 93 -30.59 -12.68 1.32
C SER A 93 -30.91 -11.61 2.36
N ILE A 94 -30.51 -11.87 3.61
CA ILE A 94 -30.49 -10.85 4.67
C ILE A 94 -29.20 -10.05 4.49
N ILE A 95 -29.30 -8.85 3.93
CA ILE A 95 -28.17 -7.91 3.88
C ILE A 95 -28.29 -6.95 5.06
N PRO A 96 -27.39 -7.01 6.05
CA PRO A 96 -27.38 -6.00 7.10
C PRO A 96 -26.93 -4.68 6.50
N ALA A 97 -27.72 -3.61 6.66
CA ALA A 97 -27.39 -2.25 6.17
C ALA A 97 -25.98 -1.79 6.60
N LYS A 98 -25.56 -2.20 7.80
CA LYS A 98 -24.20 -1.97 8.33
C LYS A 98 -23.09 -2.57 7.45
N ALA A 99 -23.34 -3.68 6.76
CA ALA A 99 -22.34 -4.29 5.87
C ALA A 99 -22.11 -3.45 4.62
N ILE A 100 -23.17 -2.87 4.03
CA ILE A 100 -23.04 -2.02 2.83
C ILE A 100 -22.32 -0.72 3.19
N ALA A 101 -22.72 -0.08 4.30
CA ALA A 101 -22.03 1.11 4.81
C ALA A 101 -20.54 0.83 5.11
N LYS A 102 -20.23 -0.32 5.73
CA LYS A 102 -18.86 -0.76 5.97
C LYS A 102 -18.09 -0.97 4.66
N SER A 103 -18.67 -1.60 3.65
CA SER A 103 -18.02 -1.76 2.34
C SER A 103 -17.73 -0.42 1.68
N SER A 104 -18.67 0.52 1.71
CA SER A 104 -18.44 1.87 1.21
C SER A 104 -17.29 2.58 1.94
N GLN A 105 -17.19 2.44 3.26
CA GLN A 105 -16.07 2.96 4.06
C GLN A 105 -14.73 2.31 3.66
N GLN A 106 -14.71 0.99 3.43
CA GLN A 106 -13.51 0.26 3.03
C GLN A 106 -13.00 0.68 1.65
N ILE A 107 -13.88 0.98 0.69
CA ILE A 107 -13.48 1.57 -0.61
C ILE A 107 -12.80 2.93 -0.38
N GLY A 108 -13.33 3.75 0.54
CA GLY A 108 -12.70 5.01 0.95
C GLY A 108 -11.26 4.82 1.45
N TYR A 109 -11.00 3.77 2.24
CA TYR A 109 -9.66 3.46 2.72
C TYR A 109 -8.72 3.01 1.60
N ILE A 110 -9.20 2.19 0.67
CA ILE A 110 -8.40 1.75 -0.48
C ILE A 110 -8.05 2.91 -1.41
N ILE A 111 -8.95 3.88 -1.59
CA ILE A 111 -8.62 5.10 -2.32
C ILE A 111 -7.42 5.78 -1.66
N GLY A 112 -7.43 5.93 -0.32
CA GLY A 112 -6.29 6.46 0.42
C GLY A 112 -5.01 5.64 0.26
N ASP A 113 -5.10 4.31 0.33
CA ASP A 113 -3.96 3.40 0.17
C ASP A 113 -3.32 3.50 -1.23
N VAL A 114 -4.16 3.47 -2.28
CA VAL A 114 -3.69 3.50 -3.68
C VAL A 114 -3.20 4.90 -4.05
N LEU A 115 -3.80 5.97 -3.51
CA LEU A 115 -3.27 7.33 -3.67
C LEU A 115 -1.89 7.46 -3.05
N TRP A 116 -1.72 7.00 -1.81
CA TRP A 116 -0.41 6.98 -1.15
C TRP A 116 0.59 6.19 -1.98
N LEU A 117 0.22 5.02 -2.50
CA LEU A 117 1.08 4.20 -3.34
C LEU A 117 1.49 4.93 -4.63
N LEU A 118 0.57 5.63 -5.27
CA LEU A 118 0.86 6.42 -6.47
C LEU A 118 1.84 7.57 -6.17
N CYS A 119 1.65 8.27 -5.05
CA CYS A 119 2.60 9.29 -4.58
C CYS A 119 3.98 8.69 -4.26
N PHE A 120 3.99 7.53 -3.59
CA PHE A 120 5.18 6.77 -3.24
C PHE A 120 5.99 6.35 -4.49
N MET A 121 5.30 5.85 -5.52
CA MET A 121 5.89 5.40 -6.78
C MET A 121 6.42 6.53 -7.66
N ASN A 122 5.71 7.66 -7.74
CA ASN A 122 6.13 8.79 -8.58
C ASN A 122 7.36 9.53 -8.03
N HIS A 123 7.80 9.20 -6.81
CA HIS A 123 8.86 9.87 -6.05
C HIS A 123 8.53 11.36 -5.79
N TYR A 124 8.75 11.90 -4.59
CA TYR A 124 10.08 12.32 -4.12
C TYR A 124 10.91 13.16 -5.13
N VAL A 125 10.29 13.66 -6.20
CA VAL A 125 10.88 14.63 -7.15
C VAL A 125 10.96 16.03 -6.55
N ASP A 126 10.33 16.29 -5.40
CA ASP A 126 10.44 17.58 -4.73
C ASP A 126 10.52 17.39 -3.22
N GLN A 127 11.74 17.40 -2.66
CA GLN A 127 11.97 17.34 -1.21
C GLN A 127 11.26 18.51 -0.48
N GLU A 128 10.94 19.60 -1.18
CA GLU A 128 10.30 20.80 -0.65
C GLU A 128 8.82 20.62 -0.31
N ARG A 129 8.17 19.54 -0.76
CA ARG A 129 6.73 19.30 -0.49
C ARG A 129 6.45 18.19 0.53
N ARG A 130 7.47 17.73 1.25
CA ARG A 130 7.30 16.71 2.31
C ARG A 130 6.37 17.16 3.43
N ASP A 131 6.29 18.46 3.66
CA ASP A 131 5.50 19.02 4.74
C ASP A 131 3.98 19.04 4.44
N GLU A 132 3.58 18.89 3.17
CA GLU A 132 2.18 18.91 2.75
C GLU A 132 1.53 17.50 2.60
N PHE A 133 2.32 16.43 2.49
CA PHE A 133 1.81 15.08 2.16
C PHE A 133 2.07 14.03 3.24
N PHE A 134 1.87 14.40 4.50
CA PHE A 134 1.95 13.49 5.66
C PHE A 134 0.66 12.65 5.85
N TRP A 135 0.17 11.99 4.80
CA TRP A 135 -0.93 11.03 4.93
C TRP A 135 -0.40 9.60 4.86
N PHE A 136 -0.34 8.91 6.00
CA PHE A 136 -0.07 7.48 6.02
C PHE A 136 -1.20 6.72 5.31
N PRO A 137 -0.89 5.65 4.55
CA PRO A 137 -1.93 4.85 3.93
C PRO A 137 -2.79 4.22 5.04
N PRO A 138 -4.13 4.26 4.96
CA PRO A 138 -5.03 3.63 5.92
C PRO A 138 -4.66 2.19 6.32
N ILE A 139 -4.10 1.38 5.42
CA ILE A 139 -3.62 0.02 5.69
C ILE A 139 -2.52 -0.03 6.78
N ALA A 140 -1.74 1.04 6.91
CA ALA A 140 -0.70 1.18 7.91
C ALA A 140 -1.17 1.89 9.20
N ALA A 141 -2.46 2.26 9.32
CA ALA A 141 -2.96 2.98 10.49
C ALA A 141 -2.70 2.26 11.82
N ASN A 142 -2.71 0.92 11.82
CA ASN A 142 -2.44 0.10 12.99
C ASN A 142 -0.94 -0.19 13.21
N GLN A 143 -0.11 0.05 12.19
CA GLN A 143 1.33 -0.23 12.20
C GLN A 143 2.10 0.86 11.42
N PRO A 144 2.08 2.13 11.88
CA PRO A 144 2.66 3.26 11.15
C PRO A 144 4.15 3.09 10.88
N GLN A 145 4.85 2.33 11.74
CA GLN A 145 6.28 2.04 11.58
C GLN A 145 6.59 1.21 10.33
N ARG A 146 5.65 0.39 9.87
CA ARG A 146 5.81 -0.36 8.61
C ARG A 146 5.86 0.58 7.41
N CYS A 147 5.03 1.64 7.41
CA CYS A 147 5.06 2.67 6.38
C CYS A 147 6.39 3.41 6.37
N LEU A 148 6.88 3.81 7.55
CA LEU A 148 8.18 4.46 7.69
C LEU A 148 9.33 3.57 7.17
N ILE A 149 9.27 2.26 7.44
CA ILE A 149 10.25 1.31 6.91
C ILE A 149 10.17 1.23 5.38
N TRP A 150 8.97 1.16 4.78
CA TRP A 150 8.82 1.16 3.32
C TRP A 150 9.43 2.40 2.67
N GLU A 151 9.16 3.58 3.22
CA GLU A 151 9.71 4.86 2.72
C GLU A 151 11.24 4.88 2.80
N ASN A 152 11.82 4.47 3.93
CA ASN A 152 13.27 4.45 4.09
C ASN A 152 13.93 3.40 3.18
N ILE A 153 13.30 2.24 2.95
CA ILE A 153 13.80 1.23 1.99
C ILE A 153 13.78 1.77 0.56
N LEU A 154 12.74 2.52 0.19
CA LEU A 154 12.66 3.17 -1.12
C LEU A 154 13.76 4.23 -1.28
N LEU A 155 13.95 5.08 -0.26
CA LEU A 155 15.00 6.11 -0.23
C LEU A 155 16.39 5.49 -0.30
N LEU A 156 16.64 4.36 0.37
CA LEU A 156 17.89 3.62 0.27
C LEU A 156 18.18 3.11 -1.17
N SER A 157 17.13 2.76 -1.90
CA SER A 157 17.22 2.12 -3.20
C SER A 157 17.33 3.11 -4.35
N TYR A 158 16.63 4.26 -4.26
CA TYR A 158 16.45 5.22 -5.36
C TYR A 158 16.75 6.68 -5.00
N GLY A 159 17.00 6.99 -3.72
CA GLY A 159 17.31 8.35 -3.28
C GLY A 159 18.70 8.83 -3.70
N ASN A 160 18.91 10.15 -3.62
CA ASN A 160 20.26 10.73 -3.73
C ASN A 160 21.14 10.34 -2.53
N LEU A 161 22.41 10.71 -2.55
CA LEU A 161 23.39 10.25 -1.54
C LEU A 161 22.98 10.64 -0.11
N ASP A 162 22.50 11.86 0.11
CA ASP A 162 22.08 12.33 1.43
C ASP A 162 20.77 11.66 1.88
N CYS A 163 19.81 11.43 0.96
CA CYS A 163 18.60 10.64 1.25
C CYS A 163 18.93 9.23 1.72
N ARG A 164 19.86 8.55 1.02
CA ARG A 164 20.28 7.18 1.36
C ARG A 164 20.97 7.14 2.73
N ALA A 165 21.82 8.13 3.01
CA ALA A 165 22.48 8.26 4.31
C ALA A 165 21.47 8.47 5.46
N ASN A 166 20.55 9.41 5.28
CA ASN A 166 19.50 9.72 6.25
C ASN A 166 18.56 8.52 6.47
N ALA A 167 18.24 7.80 5.40
CA ALA A 167 17.42 6.60 5.50
C ALA A 167 18.11 5.49 6.31
N ALA A 168 19.41 5.25 6.08
CA ALA A 168 20.19 4.29 6.87
C ALA A 168 20.25 4.70 8.35
N ALA A 169 20.46 5.99 8.64
CA ALA A 169 20.48 6.50 10.01
C ALA A 169 19.11 6.37 10.71
N THR A 170 18.02 6.62 9.98
CA THR A 170 16.65 6.49 10.50
C THR A 170 16.36 5.03 10.84
N LEU A 171 16.69 4.09 9.94
CA LEU A 171 16.52 2.66 10.21
C LEU A 171 17.37 2.19 11.39
N LEU A 172 18.61 2.69 11.53
CA LEU A 172 19.46 2.40 12.68
C LEU A 172 18.81 2.84 14.00
N ALA A 173 18.31 4.07 14.05
CA ALA A 173 17.62 4.60 15.22
C ALA A 173 16.36 3.79 15.57
N MET A 174 15.67 3.22 14.57
CA MET A 174 14.53 2.34 14.82
C MET A 174 14.98 1.01 15.46
N VAL A 175 16.02 0.37 14.94
CA VAL A 175 16.40 -0.99 15.40
C VAL A 175 17.13 -1.01 16.74
N HIS A 176 17.77 0.10 17.15
CA HIS A 176 18.62 0.13 18.34
C HIS A 176 17.92 -0.36 19.61
N ASP A 177 16.63 -0.08 19.76
CA ASP A 177 15.86 -0.41 20.97
C ASP A 177 14.72 -1.42 20.72
N ASN A 178 14.62 -2.03 19.54
CA ASN A 178 13.44 -2.83 19.19
C ASN A 178 13.67 -3.92 18.13
N GLU A 179 13.81 -5.16 18.60
CA GLU A 179 13.95 -6.35 17.75
C GLU A 179 12.78 -6.57 16.77
N ARG A 180 11.58 -6.04 17.07
CA ARG A 180 10.43 -6.12 16.17
C ARG A 180 10.71 -5.39 14.85
N TYR A 181 11.43 -4.27 14.90
CA TYR A 181 11.76 -3.51 13.69
C TYR A 181 12.89 -4.15 12.89
N ILE A 182 13.82 -4.85 13.55
CA ILE A 182 14.81 -5.67 12.85
C ILE A 182 14.11 -6.69 11.96
N ARG A 183 13.19 -7.47 12.55
CA ARG A 183 12.41 -8.46 11.80
C ARG A 183 11.59 -7.82 10.68
N LEU A 184 10.95 -6.70 10.96
CA LEU A 184 10.13 -6.00 9.97
C LEU A 184 10.96 -5.46 8.80
N ILE A 185 12.17 -4.92 9.03
CA ILE A 185 13.07 -4.49 7.95
C ILE A 185 13.49 -5.68 7.07
N MET A 186 13.73 -6.85 7.65
CA MET A 186 14.03 -8.07 6.89
C MET A 186 12.83 -8.52 6.07
N GLU A 187 11.65 -8.59 6.70
CA GLU A 187 10.39 -8.95 6.06
C GLU A 187 10.04 -7.99 4.92
N GLU A 188 10.40 -6.71 5.02
CA GLU A 188 10.21 -5.72 3.97
C GLU A 188 11.37 -5.67 2.97
N GLY A 189 12.38 -6.52 3.08
CA GLY A 189 13.46 -6.62 2.10
C GLY A 189 14.48 -5.48 2.14
N GLY A 190 14.60 -4.77 3.28
CA GLY A 190 15.55 -3.68 3.46
C GLY A 190 17.03 -4.12 3.48
N VAL A 191 17.31 -5.41 3.66
CA VAL A 191 18.68 -5.94 3.74
C VAL A 191 19.47 -5.72 2.44
N GLN A 192 18.84 -5.93 1.28
CA GLN A 192 19.52 -5.79 -0.02
C GLN A 192 19.96 -4.33 -0.30
N PRO A 193 19.09 -3.32 -0.14
CA PRO A 193 19.50 -1.91 -0.24
C PRO A 193 20.57 -1.49 0.78
N LEU A 194 20.49 -1.98 2.01
CA LEU A 194 21.52 -1.72 3.04
C LEU A 194 22.87 -2.33 2.65
N LEU A 195 22.90 -3.57 2.18
CA LEU A 195 24.12 -4.24 1.71
C LEU A 195 24.73 -3.51 0.51
N LYS A 196 23.89 -3.01 -0.39
CA LYS A 196 24.34 -2.20 -1.52
C LYS A 196 25.01 -0.92 -1.04
N LEU A 197 24.38 -0.18 -0.13
CA LEU A 197 24.95 1.04 0.46
C LEU A 197 26.25 0.76 1.24
N ALA A 198 26.33 -0.36 1.95
CA ALA A 198 27.51 -0.76 2.71
C ALA A 198 28.75 -1.07 1.83
N LYS A 199 28.53 -1.47 0.57
CA LYS A 199 29.59 -1.84 -0.39
C LYS A 199 30.05 -0.69 -1.29
N GLU A 200 29.37 0.44 -1.25
CA GLU A 200 29.72 1.61 -2.06
C GLU A 200 30.82 2.41 -1.36
N ASP A 201 32.02 2.43 -1.96
CA ASP A 201 33.16 3.16 -1.41
C ASP A 201 32.86 4.68 -1.33
N ARG A 202 33.11 5.26 -0.15
CA ARG A 202 33.03 6.71 0.16
C ARG A 202 31.63 7.30 0.33
N MET A 203 30.62 6.49 0.64
CA MET A 203 29.25 6.96 0.87
C MET A 203 28.98 7.39 2.32
N LYS A 204 28.39 8.57 2.51
CA LYS A 204 27.75 8.95 3.79
C LYS A 204 26.68 7.90 4.12
N GLY A 205 26.63 7.44 5.37
CA GLY A 205 25.66 6.44 5.84
C GLY A 205 26.09 4.97 5.71
N GLN A 206 27.30 4.69 5.21
CA GLN A 206 27.87 3.34 5.17
C GLN A 206 27.95 2.71 6.58
N GLU A 207 28.43 3.47 7.56
CA GLU A 207 28.51 3.03 8.95
C GLU A 207 27.13 2.64 9.51
N SER A 208 26.12 3.48 9.29
CA SER A 208 24.76 3.20 9.72
C SER A 208 24.21 1.93 9.06
N ALA A 209 24.47 1.75 7.75
CA ALA A 209 24.05 0.56 7.03
C ALA A 209 24.70 -0.71 7.59
N ILE A 210 26.01 -0.68 7.85
CA ILE A 210 26.75 -1.81 8.43
C ILE A 210 26.21 -2.16 9.81
N ARG A 211 25.93 -1.16 10.66
CA ARG A 211 25.36 -1.38 12.00
C ARG A 211 23.98 -2.01 11.92
N VAL A 212 23.10 -1.54 11.03
CA VAL A 212 21.78 -2.16 10.82
C VAL A 212 21.93 -3.62 10.35
N ILE A 213 22.83 -3.89 9.40
CA ILE A 213 23.09 -5.26 8.91
C ILE A 213 23.59 -6.17 10.03
N ARG A 214 24.50 -5.67 10.88
CA ARG A 214 25.04 -6.40 12.02
C ARG A 214 23.94 -6.80 13.01
N LEU A 215 23.08 -5.85 13.37
CA LEU A 215 21.92 -6.09 14.23
C LEU A 215 20.92 -7.06 13.60
N VAL A 216 20.70 -6.97 12.28
CA VAL A 216 19.87 -7.92 11.52
C VAL A 216 20.42 -9.34 11.54
N ASN A 217 21.74 -9.51 11.53
CA ASN A 217 22.39 -10.82 11.58
C ASN A 217 22.50 -11.40 13.00
N GLY A 218 22.12 -10.65 14.04
CA GLY A 218 22.24 -11.08 15.44
C GLY A 218 23.64 -10.94 16.02
N ASP A 219 24.54 -10.18 15.37
CA ASP A 219 25.88 -9.92 15.89
C ASP A 219 25.81 -8.77 16.91
N PRO A 220 26.23 -8.97 18.17
CA PRO A 220 26.14 -7.94 19.21
C PRO A 220 27.02 -6.73 18.85
N GLU A 221 26.62 -5.51 19.18
CA GLU A 221 27.51 -4.34 19.07
C GLU A 221 28.72 -4.55 19.99
N THR A 222 29.92 -4.66 19.41
CA THR A 222 31.15 -4.59 20.21
C THR A 222 31.49 -3.11 20.41
N PRO A 223 31.72 -2.68 21.67
CA PRO A 223 32.04 -1.29 22.02
C PRO A 223 33.34 -0.79 21.40
#